data_AF-A0A933P5C2-F1
#
_entry.id   AF-A0A933P5C2-F1
#
_cell.length_a   1.000
_cell.length_b   1.000
_cell.length_c   1.000
_cell.angle_alpha   90.00
_cell.angle_beta   90.00
_cell.angle_gamma   90.00
#
_symmetry.space_group_name_H-M   'P 1'
#
loop_
_entity.id
_entity.type
_entity.pdbx_description
1 polymer ?
#
loop_
_entity_poly.entity_id
_entity_poly.type
_entity_poly.pdbx_seq_one_letter_code
_entity_poly.pdbx_strand_id
1 'polypeptide(L)'
;SPLAAWLHETTGAPTVAYGPHRLNTDWIEDDTPDEPDLEEEAKAAAEGIAKVEESLDLGFDPIVRVANGDVAASGPGWTLRAVHTPGHTSNHTCFFLDEQRALFTGDHIMGWSTTVITPPDGDMRDYFDSLQRVSDLAPASLWPTHGAPVTDVPPFLEAFVAHRREREAGVLAAVRDGVTLVPDMVKRLYVGVNEKLYKAAGRSVLAHLIKLVDDGLVEFEGVQPGVTTPYRPR
;
A
#
# COMPACT_ATOMS: atom_id res chain seq x y z
N SER A 1 -11.15 8.03 0.09
CA SER A 1 -11.73 6.68 0.21
C SER A 1 -13.13 6.73 -0.36
N PRO A 2 -13.42 6.00 -1.44
CA PRO A 2 -14.63 6.19 -2.26
C PRO A 2 -15.94 5.98 -1.48
N LEU A 3 -15.94 5.19 -0.40
CA LEU A 3 -17.12 4.94 0.43
C LEU A 3 -17.28 5.92 1.59
N ALA A 4 -16.28 6.74 1.89
CA ALA A 4 -16.27 7.60 3.07
C ALA A 4 -17.34 8.71 2.97
N ALA A 5 -17.52 9.30 1.79
CA ALA A 5 -18.54 10.32 1.55
C ALA A 5 -19.96 9.73 1.72
N TRP A 6 -20.24 8.59 1.09
CA TRP A 6 -21.53 7.91 1.22
C TRP A 6 -21.85 7.54 2.68
N LEU A 7 -20.88 7.02 3.42
CA LEU A 7 -21.08 6.66 4.83
C LEU A 7 -21.33 7.90 5.70
N HIS A 8 -20.62 9.00 5.44
CA HIS A 8 -20.84 10.28 6.10
C HIS A 8 -22.26 10.81 5.84
N GLU A 9 -22.68 10.87 4.58
CA GLU A 9 -24.02 11.34 4.19
C GLU A 9 -25.14 10.50 4.84
N THR A 10 -24.92 9.19 4.96
CA THR A 10 -25.92 8.26 5.53
C THR A 10 -26.01 8.34 7.05
N THR A 11 -24.88 8.53 7.74
CA THR A 11 -24.80 8.37 9.21
C THR A 11 -24.59 9.68 9.97
N GLY A 12 -24.14 10.73 9.29
CA GLY A 12 -23.64 11.96 9.91
C GLY A 12 -22.28 11.81 10.62
N ALA A 13 -21.67 10.62 10.61
CA ALA A 13 -20.37 10.40 11.25
C ALA A 13 -19.27 11.12 10.46
N PRO A 14 -18.34 11.84 11.12
CA PRO A 14 -17.26 12.52 10.41
C PRO A 14 -16.27 11.51 9.82
N THR A 15 -15.69 11.86 8.67
CA THR A 15 -14.52 11.16 8.14
C THR A 15 -13.29 11.66 8.89
N VAL A 16 -12.45 10.72 9.34
CA VAL A 16 -11.24 11.02 10.12
C VAL A 16 -10.05 10.33 9.45
N ALA A 17 -8.99 11.08 9.13
CA ALA A 17 -7.75 10.55 8.54
C ALA A 17 -6.63 11.59 8.62
N TYR A 18 -5.41 11.23 8.22
CA TYR A 18 -4.27 12.15 8.19
C TYR A 18 -4.51 13.40 7.31
N GLY A 19 -5.11 13.20 6.14
CA GLY A 19 -5.38 14.27 5.19
C GLY A 19 -5.63 13.76 3.77
N PRO A 20 -5.59 14.65 2.77
CA PRO A 20 -5.67 14.26 1.37
C PRO A 20 -4.41 13.53 0.92
N HIS A 21 -4.49 12.89 -0.26
CA HIS A 21 -3.33 12.28 -0.91
C HIS A 21 -2.24 13.33 -1.16
N ARG A 22 -0.98 12.93 -1.02
CA ARG A 22 0.18 13.71 -1.46
C ARG A 22 0.20 13.68 -2.99
N LEU A 23 -0.12 14.82 -3.60
CA LEU A 23 -0.04 14.95 -5.05
C LEU A 23 1.42 15.09 -5.48
N ASN A 24 1.83 14.27 -6.45
CA ASN A 24 3.07 14.46 -7.19
C ASN A 24 2.71 14.96 -8.60
N THR A 25 2.60 16.30 -8.75
CA THR A 25 2.17 16.93 -10.00
C THR A 25 3.17 16.81 -11.13
N ASP A 26 4.42 16.47 -10.82
CA ASP A 26 5.51 16.33 -11.79
C ASP A 26 5.66 14.87 -12.27
N TRP A 27 4.89 13.94 -11.70
CA TRP A 27 4.89 12.53 -12.12
C TRP A 27 4.19 12.39 -13.48
N ILE A 28 4.87 11.78 -14.44
CA ILE A 28 4.28 11.45 -15.74
C ILE A 28 3.57 10.11 -15.58
N GLU A 29 2.25 10.09 -15.76
CA GLU A 29 1.49 8.84 -15.68
C GLU A 29 1.95 7.84 -16.74
N ASP A 30 1.94 6.57 -16.35
CA ASP A 30 2.16 5.47 -17.28
C ASP A 30 0.85 5.20 -18.02
N ASP A 31 0.74 5.71 -19.25
CA ASP A 31 -0.42 5.56 -20.13
C ASP A 31 -0.65 4.11 -20.63
N THR A 32 0.07 3.11 -20.10
CA THR A 32 -0.18 1.71 -20.46
C THR A 32 -1.57 1.26 -19.96
N PRO A 33 -2.53 0.98 -20.88
CA PRO A 33 -3.89 0.63 -20.49
C PRO A 33 -3.91 -0.59 -19.57
N ASP A 34 -4.85 -0.63 -18.62
CA ASP A 34 -5.24 -1.89 -18.01
C ASP A 34 -5.83 -2.78 -19.12
N GLU A 35 -5.29 -3.99 -19.31
CA GLU A 35 -6.01 -4.97 -20.11
C GLU A 35 -7.30 -5.29 -19.36
N PRO A 36 -8.48 -5.11 -19.97
CA PRO A 36 -9.73 -5.38 -19.28
C PRO A 36 -9.79 -6.87 -18.94
N ASP A 37 -10.02 -7.21 -17.66
CA ASP A 37 -10.43 -8.56 -17.31
C ASP A 37 -11.89 -8.72 -17.76
N LEU A 38 -12.06 -9.07 -19.03
CA LEU A 38 -13.36 -9.17 -19.69
C LEU A 38 -14.29 -10.17 -18.98
N GLU A 39 -13.76 -11.15 -18.26
CA GLU A 39 -14.54 -12.11 -17.47
C GLU A 39 -15.06 -11.49 -16.18
N GLU A 40 -14.22 -10.74 -15.48
CA GLU A 40 -14.60 -10.00 -14.26
C GLU A 40 -15.56 -8.85 -14.59
N GLU A 41 -15.30 -8.12 -15.67
CA GLU A 41 -16.18 -7.04 -16.15
C GLU A 41 -17.55 -7.57 -16.57
N ALA A 42 -17.61 -8.71 -17.27
CA ALA A 42 -18.86 -9.36 -17.60
C ALA A 42 -19.62 -9.84 -16.36
N LYS A 43 -18.91 -10.32 -15.33
CA LYS A 43 -19.51 -10.78 -14.08
C LYS A 43 -20.05 -9.63 -13.23
N ALA A 44 -19.27 -8.55 -13.04
CA ALA A 44 -19.71 -7.36 -12.32
C ALA A 44 -20.93 -6.71 -13.00
N ALA A 45 -20.92 -6.63 -14.33
CA ALA A 45 -22.05 -6.14 -15.11
C ALA A 45 -23.30 -7.04 -14.98
N ALA A 46 -23.13 -8.37 -14.98
CA ALA A 46 -24.25 -9.31 -14.81
C ALA A 46 -24.85 -9.28 -13.39
N GLU A 47 -24.04 -8.97 -12.38
CA GLU A 47 -24.47 -8.88 -10.97
C GLU A 47 -24.96 -7.46 -10.59
N GLY A 48 -24.94 -6.51 -11.52
CA GLY A 48 -25.33 -5.12 -11.27
C GLY A 48 -24.44 -4.40 -10.26
N ILE A 49 -23.25 -4.94 -10.00
CA ILE A 49 -22.25 -4.37 -9.10
C ILE A 49 -21.50 -3.31 -9.92
N ALA A 50 -21.69 -2.04 -9.56
CA ALA A 50 -20.85 -0.98 -10.11
C ALA A 50 -19.37 -1.34 -9.85
N LYS A 51 -18.52 -1.20 -10.87
CA LYS A 51 -17.08 -1.42 -10.77
C LYS A 51 -16.52 -0.54 -9.64
N VAL A 52 -16.37 -1.09 -8.43
CA VAL A 52 -15.59 -0.47 -7.36
C VAL A 52 -14.19 -0.98 -7.59
N GLU A 53 -13.52 -0.45 -8.61
CA GLU A 53 -12.06 -0.50 -8.61
C GLU A 53 -11.59 0.08 -7.27
N GLU A 54 -10.48 -0.42 -6.74
CA GLU A 54 -9.64 0.29 -5.76
C GLU A 54 -9.13 1.59 -6.41
N SER A 55 -10.05 2.47 -6.77
CA SER A 55 -9.75 3.76 -7.35
C SER A 55 -9.32 4.65 -6.20
N LEU A 56 -8.12 5.20 -6.35
CA LEU A 56 -7.65 6.26 -5.48
C LEU A 56 -8.63 7.42 -5.60
N ASP A 57 -9.34 7.67 -4.51
CA ASP A 57 -10.17 8.86 -4.38
C ASP A 57 -9.26 10.05 -4.06
N LEU A 58 -8.62 10.59 -5.11
CA LEU A 58 -7.70 11.73 -5.02
C LEU A 58 -8.39 13.01 -4.52
N GLY A 59 -9.72 13.07 -4.59
CA GLY A 59 -10.54 14.14 -4.03
C GLY A 59 -10.82 14.00 -2.54
N PHE A 60 -10.39 12.90 -1.91
CA PHE A 60 -10.62 12.66 -0.49
C PHE A 60 -9.94 13.71 0.37
N ASP A 61 -10.74 14.41 1.19
CA ASP A 61 -10.27 15.26 2.26
C ASP A 61 -11.11 14.97 3.52
N PRO A 62 -10.52 14.45 4.61
CA PRO A 62 -11.30 14.11 5.79
C PRO A 62 -11.85 15.37 6.47
N ILE A 63 -13.06 15.25 7.03
CA ILE A 63 -13.68 16.32 7.82
C ILE A 63 -12.82 16.62 9.06
N VAL A 64 -12.25 15.59 9.67
CA VAL A 64 -11.32 15.70 10.80
C VAL A 64 -9.95 15.20 10.36
N ARG A 65 -9.00 16.13 10.23
CA ARG A 65 -7.59 15.83 9.98
C ARG A 65 -6.87 15.54 11.30
N VAL A 66 -6.13 14.44 11.35
CA VAL A 66 -5.41 13.99 12.55
C VAL A 66 -3.94 13.71 12.25
N ALA A 67 -3.03 14.16 13.11
CA ALA A 67 -1.63 13.77 13.01
C ALA A 67 -1.38 12.40 13.68
N ASN A 68 -0.20 11.83 13.44
CA ASN A 68 0.22 10.62 14.14
C ASN A 68 0.26 10.86 15.66
N GLY A 69 -0.45 10.02 16.42
CA GLY A 69 -0.54 10.08 17.89
C GLY A 69 -1.74 10.87 18.43
N ASP A 70 -2.44 11.62 17.56
CA ASP A 70 -3.64 12.36 17.96
C ASP A 70 -4.77 11.39 18.36
N VAL A 71 -5.62 11.83 19.29
CA VAL A 71 -6.87 11.13 19.60
C VAL A 71 -7.85 11.39 18.46
N ALA A 72 -8.10 10.37 17.65
CA ALA A 72 -8.98 10.42 16.49
C ALA A 72 -10.46 10.38 16.90
N ALA A 73 -10.78 9.57 17.90
CA ALA A 73 -12.12 9.46 18.47
C ALA A 73 -12.04 8.87 19.89
N SER A 74 -13.03 9.14 20.73
CA SER A 74 -13.14 8.53 22.05
C SER A 74 -14.59 8.44 22.50
N GLY A 75 -14.83 7.56 23.47
CA GLY A 75 -16.12 7.40 24.13
C GLY A 75 -15.95 6.74 25.50
N PRO A 76 -17.05 6.39 26.18
CA PRO A 76 -16.98 5.75 27.49
C PRO A 76 -16.19 4.43 27.43
N GLY A 77 -14.99 4.43 28.01
CA GLY A 77 -14.12 3.25 28.13
C GLY A 77 -13.35 2.87 26.86
N TRP A 78 -13.27 3.74 25.86
CA TRP A 78 -12.45 3.50 24.67
C TRP A 78 -11.86 4.77 24.06
N THR A 79 -10.63 4.64 23.53
CA THR A 79 -9.88 5.72 22.88
C THR A 79 -9.22 5.21 21.61
N LEU A 80 -9.49 5.84 20.47
CA LEU A 80 -8.82 5.58 19.20
C LEU A 80 -7.78 6.66 18.92
N ARG A 81 -6.53 6.26 18.76
CA ARG A 81 -5.45 7.14 18.29
C ARG A 81 -5.16 6.92 16.82
N ALA A 82 -4.88 8.00 16.11
CA ALA A 82 -4.42 7.93 14.73
C ALA A 82 -2.95 7.47 14.67
N VAL A 83 -2.65 6.56 13.77
CA VAL A 83 -1.28 6.13 13.44
C VAL A 83 -1.10 6.34 11.94
N HIS A 84 -0.38 7.40 11.57
CA HIS A 84 -0.10 7.67 10.15
C HIS A 84 0.86 6.60 9.64
N THR A 85 0.46 5.91 8.57
CA THR A 85 1.14 4.72 8.06
C THR A 85 1.26 4.79 6.53
N PRO A 86 1.89 5.86 5.99
CA PRO A 86 2.03 6.02 4.55
C PRO A 86 2.79 4.85 3.93
N GLY A 87 2.58 4.64 2.64
CA GLY A 87 3.33 3.68 1.84
C GLY A 87 2.45 2.91 0.89
N HIS A 88 1.34 2.32 1.35
CA HIS A 88 0.32 1.81 0.42
C HIS A 88 -0.34 2.95 -0.35
N THR A 89 -0.79 3.97 0.39
CA THR A 89 -1.14 5.31 -0.09
C THR A 89 -0.49 6.34 0.84
N SER A 90 -0.23 7.54 0.35
CA SER A 90 0.51 8.56 1.10
C SER A 90 -0.24 9.09 2.34
N ASN A 91 -1.56 8.98 2.35
CA ASN A 91 -2.44 9.41 3.45
C ASN A 91 -2.99 8.26 4.30
N HIS A 92 -2.51 7.02 4.09
CA HIS A 92 -3.00 5.86 4.82
C HIS A 92 -2.87 6.05 6.34
N THR A 93 -3.95 5.78 7.06
CA THR A 93 -4.07 6.00 8.51
C THR A 93 -4.61 4.74 9.18
N CYS A 94 -3.83 4.16 10.08
CA CYS A 94 -4.29 3.11 10.98
C CYS A 94 -4.91 3.74 12.23
N PHE A 95 -5.72 2.98 12.97
CA PHE A 95 -6.30 3.42 14.24
C PHE A 95 -5.96 2.45 15.36
N PHE A 96 -5.39 2.96 16.45
CA PHE A 96 -4.99 2.19 17.60
C PHE A 96 -5.99 2.37 18.74
N LEU A 97 -6.60 1.27 19.18
CA LEU A 97 -7.49 1.23 20.34
C LEU A 97 -6.65 1.03 21.60
N ASP A 98 -6.48 2.09 22.38
CA ASP A 98 -5.56 2.15 23.52
C ASP A 98 -5.82 1.02 24.53
N GLU A 99 -7.07 0.83 24.93
CA GLU A 99 -7.47 -0.04 26.03
C GLU A 99 -7.28 -1.54 25.70
N GLN A 100 -7.32 -1.90 24.42
CA GLN A 100 -7.10 -3.27 23.96
C GLN A 100 -5.73 -3.48 23.31
N ARG A 101 -4.98 -2.40 23.10
CA ARG A 101 -3.78 -2.37 22.25
C ARG A 101 -4.02 -3.01 20.87
N ALA A 102 -5.21 -2.83 20.33
CA ALA A 102 -5.60 -3.37 19.04
C ALA A 102 -5.35 -2.33 17.94
N LEU A 103 -4.71 -2.72 16.84
CA LEU A 103 -4.46 -1.83 15.71
C LEU A 103 -5.36 -2.24 14.53
N PHE A 104 -6.23 -1.34 14.10
CA PHE A 104 -6.95 -1.46 12.84
C PHE A 104 -6.01 -1.04 11.71
N THR A 105 -5.53 -2.00 10.92
CA THR A 105 -4.40 -1.79 10.00
C THR A 105 -4.81 -1.39 8.60
N GLY A 106 -6.10 -1.42 8.27
CA GLY A 106 -6.56 -1.18 6.91
C GLY A 106 -5.85 -2.10 5.92
N ASP A 107 -5.32 -1.51 4.85
CA ASP A 107 -4.53 -2.19 3.82
C ASP A 107 -3.03 -2.00 4.00
N HIS A 108 -2.58 -1.38 5.10
CA HIS A 108 -1.15 -1.29 5.40
C HIS A 108 -0.55 -2.69 5.67
N ILE A 109 -1.26 -3.50 6.47
CA ILE A 109 -0.93 -4.89 6.80
C ILE A 109 -2.18 -5.73 6.62
N MET A 110 -2.10 -6.79 5.81
CA MET A 110 -3.20 -7.74 5.59
C MET A 110 -2.89 -9.06 6.30
N GLY A 111 -3.91 -9.81 6.70
CA GLY A 111 -3.75 -11.04 7.49
C GLY A 111 -3.32 -12.28 6.67
N TRP A 112 -3.34 -12.22 5.34
CA TRP A 112 -3.07 -13.37 4.45
C TRP A 112 -2.10 -13.08 3.31
N SER A 113 -1.72 -11.83 3.09
CA SER A 113 -0.86 -11.40 1.99
C SER A 113 -0.22 -10.06 2.33
N THR A 114 0.60 -9.56 1.42
CA THR A 114 1.14 -8.22 1.49
C THR A 114 0.41 -7.27 0.55
N THR A 115 0.26 -6.00 0.94
CA THR A 115 -0.42 -4.99 0.11
C THR A 115 0.36 -4.61 -1.15
N VAL A 116 -0.32 -4.05 -2.15
CA VAL A 116 0.33 -3.47 -3.33
C VAL A 116 0.83 -2.08 -2.98
N ILE A 117 2.05 -1.74 -3.39
CA ILE A 117 2.60 -0.38 -3.26
C ILE A 117 2.65 0.22 -4.66
N THR A 118 1.89 1.29 -4.91
CA THR A 118 1.72 1.88 -6.25
C THR A 118 2.20 3.33 -6.29
N PRO A 119 3.41 3.61 -6.82
CA PRO A 119 3.87 4.97 -7.06
C PRO A 119 2.97 5.72 -8.06
N PRO A 120 2.87 7.07 -7.97
CA PRO A 120 3.64 7.93 -7.06
C PRO A 120 3.02 8.10 -5.66
N ASP A 121 1.77 7.71 -5.46
CA ASP A 121 1.09 7.91 -4.17
C ASP A 121 1.56 6.90 -3.10
N GLY A 122 1.83 5.68 -3.52
CA GLY A 122 2.47 4.65 -2.72
C GLY A 122 4.00 4.74 -2.79
N ASP A 123 4.67 4.55 -1.67
CA ASP A 123 6.11 4.68 -1.53
C ASP A 123 6.68 3.57 -0.63
N MET A 124 7.72 2.89 -1.10
CA MET A 124 8.28 1.73 -0.39
C MET A 124 9.12 2.13 0.83
N ARG A 125 9.73 3.32 0.85
CA ARG A 125 10.46 3.82 2.01
C ARG A 125 9.49 4.17 3.12
N ASP A 126 8.48 4.98 2.82
CA ASP A 126 7.40 5.34 3.75
C ASP A 126 6.73 4.06 4.29
N TYR A 127 6.55 3.04 3.45
CA TYR A 127 6.00 1.76 3.87
C TYR A 127 6.87 1.04 4.92
N PHE A 128 8.19 0.93 4.69
CA PHE A 128 9.11 0.32 5.66
C PHE A 128 9.18 1.12 6.97
N ASP A 129 9.22 2.45 6.90
CA ASP A 129 9.22 3.31 8.08
C ASP A 129 7.93 3.16 8.88
N SER A 130 6.80 2.98 8.19
CA SER A 130 5.49 2.71 8.81
C SER A 130 5.42 1.32 9.44
N LEU A 131 5.98 0.29 8.82
CA LEU A 131 6.09 -1.05 9.42
C LEU A 131 6.93 -1.01 10.71
N GLN A 132 8.02 -0.24 10.72
CA GLN A 132 8.82 -0.04 11.93
C GLN A 132 8.00 0.66 13.02
N ARG A 133 7.26 1.72 12.68
CA ARG A 133 6.37 2.42 13.61
C ARG A 133 5.32 1.50 14.23
N VAL A 134 4.72 0.61 13.43
CA VAL A 134 3.76 -0.40 13.92
C VAL A 134 4.44 -1.39 14.85
N SER A 135 5.66 -1.82 14.53
CA SER A 135 6.44 -2.73 15.38
C SER A 135 6.76 -2.09 16.74
N ASP A 136 7.19 -0.82 16.74
CA ASP A 136 7.52 -0.06 17.94
C ASP A 136 6.30 0.23 18.83
N LEU A 137 5.11 0.36 18.22
CA LEU A 137 3.84 0.51 18.94
C LEU A 137 3.48 -0.76 19.75
N ALA A 138 4.02 -1.91 19.34
CA ALA A 138 3.84 -3.23 19.94
C ALA A 138 2.37 -3.62 20.17
N PRO A 139 1.48 -3.55 19.15
CA PRO A 139 0.07 -3.89 19.33
C PRO A 139 -0.11 -5.34 19.78
N ALA A 140 -1.13 -5.58 20.61
CA ALA A 140 -1.50 -6.92 21.07
C ALA A 140 -2.31 -7.69 20.01
N SER A 141 -2.96 -6.98 19.09
CA SER A 141 -3.64 -7.59 17.93
C SER A 141 -3.69 -6.65 16.74
N LEU A 142 -3.73 -7.21 15.53
CA LEU A 142 -3.95 -6.49 14.29
C LEU A 142 -5.30 -6.89 13.68
N TRP A 143 -6.05 -5.91 13.20
CA TRP A 143 -7.37 -6.05 12.59
C TRP A 143 -7.32 -5.48 11.17
N PRO A 144 -6.94 -6.29 10.18
CA PRO A 144 -6.83 -5.86 8.79
C PRO A 144 -8.19 -5.75 8.10
N THR A 145 -8.27 -4.99 7.00
CA THR A 145 -9.44 -5.05 6.09
C THR A 145 -9.58 -6.44 5.49
N HIS A 146 -8.45 -7.07 5.16
CA HIS A 146 -8.40 -8.36 4.48
C HIS A 146 -7.69 -9.42 5.31
N GLY A 147 -8.37 -10.55 5.51
CA GLY A 147 -7.86 -11.69 6.27
C GLY A 147 -8.37 -11.74 7.70
N ALA A 148 -7.95 -12.78 8.43
CA ALA A 148 -8.27 -12.94 9.83
C ALA A 148 -7.45 -11.96 10.70
N PRO A 149 -7.95 -11.63 11.91
CA PRO A 149 -7.16 -10.90 12.89
C PRO A 149 -5.86 -11.64 13.25
N VAL A 150 -4.79 -10.89 13.49
CA VAL A 150 -3.50 -11.42 13.93
C VAL A 150 -3.37 -11.19 15.43
N THR A 151 -3.21 -12.26 16.20
CA THR A 151 -3.05 -12.20 17.66
C THR A 151 -1.65 -12.58 18.14
N ASP A 152 -0.87 -13.28 17.32
CA ASP A 152 0.56 -13.53 17.55
C ASP A 152 1.40 -12.52 16.76
N VAL A 153 1.39 -11.27 17.24
CA VAL A 153 1.81 -10.10 16.45
C VAL A 153 3.32 -10.03 16.18
N PRO A 154 4.23 -10.16 17.17
CA PRO A 154 5.66 -9.99 16.91
C PRO A 154 6.22 -10.94 15.83
N PRO A 155 6.03 -12.27 15.89
CA PRO A 155 6.57 -13.15 14.86
C PRO A 155 5.91 -12.93 13.51
N PHE A 156 4.63 -12.53 13.48
CA PHE A 156 3.95 -12.16 12.24
C PHE A 156 4.60 -10.94 11.59
N LEU A 157 4.82 -9.85 12.34
CA LEU A 157 5.44 -8.63 11.81
C LEU A 157 6.88 -8.87 11.35
N GLU A 158 7.66 -9.65 12.11
CA GLU A 158 9.02 -10.05 11.73
C GLU A 158 9.03 -10.78 10.39
N ALA A 159 8.19 -11.81 10.24
CA ALA A 159 8.06 -12.56 8.98
C ALA A 159 7.57 -11.68 7.83
N PHE A 160 6.63 -10.77 8.10
CA PHE A 160 6.07 -9.86 7.13
C PHE A 160 7.11 -8.88 6.59
N VAL A 161 7.91 -8.27 7.48
CA VAL A 161 9.02 -7.38 7.12
C VAL A 161 10.11 -8.15 6.37
N ALA A 162 10.46 -9.35 6.85
CA ALA A 162 11.45 -10.21 6.20
C ALA A 162 11.05 -10.52 4.75
N HIS A 163 9.79 -10.91 4.51
CA HIS A 163 9.29 -11.16 3.16
C HIS A 163 9.45 -9.96 2.22
N ARG A 164 9.22 -8.74 2.71
CA ARG A 164 9.41 -7.51 1.93
C ARG A 164 10.88 -7.23 1.65
N ARG A 165 11.77 -7.50 2.60
CA ARG A 165 13.22 -7.35 2.40
C ARG A 165 13.78 -8.40 1.45
N GLU A 166 13.28 -9.62 1.49
CA GLU A 166 13.59 -10.66 0.51
C GLU A 166 13.18 -10.24 -0.89
N ARG A 167 12.00 -9.63 -1.04
CA ARG A 167 11.55 -9.06 -2.32
C ARG A 167 12.49 -7.97 -2.83
N GLU A 168 12.84 -7.00 -1.99
CA GLU A 168 13.77 -5.91 -2.31
C GLU A 168 15.15 -6.47 -2.75
N ALA A 169 15.68 -7.44 -2.01
CA ALA A 169 16.93 -8.11 -2.33
C ALA A 169 16.85 -8.86 -3.67
N GLY A 170 15.72 -9.51 -3.95
CA GLY A 170 15.46 -10.18 -5.23
C GLY A 170 15.41 -9.21 -6.42
N VAL A 171 14.78 -8.04 -6.25
CA VAL A 171 14.77 -6.97 -7.26
C VAL A 171 16.19 -6.47 -7.54
N LEU A 172 16.95 -6.16 -6.50
CA LEU A 172 18.34 -5.72 -6.65
C LEU A 172 19.22 -6.78 -7.31
N ALA A 173 19.04 -8.06 -6.96
CA ALA A 173 19.75 -9.17 -7.58
C ALA A 173 19.39 -9.31 -9.07
N ALA A 174 18.11 -9.16 -9.43
CA ALA A 174 17.67 -9.20 -10.83
C ALA A 174 18.34 -8.11 -11.67
N VAL A 175 18.42 -6.88 -11.15
CA VAL A 175 19.12 -5.76 -11.80
C VAL A 175 20.61 -6.08 -11.98
N ARG A 176 21.28 -6.61 -10.94
CA ARG A 176 22.70 -6.98 -10.98
C ARG A 176 23.01 -8.10 -11.97
N ASP A 177 22.06 -9.01 -12.19
CA ASP A 177 22.17 -10.09 -13.17
C ASP A 177 21.83 -9.64 -14.60
N GLY A 178 21.55 -8.35 -14.81
CA GLY A 178 21.26 -7.78 -16.13
C GLY A 178 19.81 -7.85 -16.58
N VAL A 179 18.86 -8.16 -15.67
CA VAL A 179 17.44 -7.98 -15.96
C VAL A 179 17.11 -6.51 -15.79
N THR A 180 16.83 -5.81 -16.90
CA THR A 180 16.74 -4.34 -16.90
C THR A 180 15.31 -3.80 -16.84
N LEU A 181 14.29 -4.61 -17.15
CA LEU A 181 12.90 -4.16 -17.24
C LEU A 181 12.02 -4.79 -16.14
N VAL A 182 11.07 -4.01 -15.62
CA VAL A 182 10.17 -4.46 -14.53
C VAL A 182 9.35 -5.70 -14.92
N PRO A 183 8.72 -5.80 -16.11
CA PRO A 183 7.99 -7.01 -16.51
C PRO A 183 8.82 -8.29 -16.45
N ASP A 184 10.12 -8.22 -16.77
CA ASP A 184 11.00 -9.38 -16.74
C ASP A 184 11.45 -9.71 -15.31
N MET A 185 11.65 -8.70 -14.46
CA MET A 185 11.83 -8.90 -13.01
C MET A 185 10.61 -9.56 -12.38
N VAL A 186 9.38 -9.15 -12.78
CA VAL A 186 8.14 -9.76 -12.28
C VAL A 186 8.08 -11.23 -12.63
N LYS A 187 8.29 -11.60 -13.91
CA LYS A 187 8.32 -13.01 -14.34
C LYS A 187 9.34 -13.86 -13.56
N ARG A 188 10.48 -13.27 -13.20
CA ARG A 188 11.54 -13.94 -12.43
C ARG A 188 11.21 -14.08 -10.95
N LEU A 189 10.59 -13.07 -10.34
CA LEU A 189 10.40 -12.99 -8.88
C LEU A 189 9.04 -13.50 -8.40
N TYR A 190 8.03 -13.54 -9.28
CA TYR A 190 6.66 -13.93 -8.95
C TYR A 190 6.31 -15.31 -9.55
N VAL A 191 7.27 -16.24 -9.55
CA VAL A 191 7.06 -17.61 -10.03
C VAL A 191 5.92 -18.28 -9.26
N GLY A 192 4.93 -18.81 -9.98
CA GLY A 192 3.76 -19.47 -9.40
C GLY A 192 2.64 -18.52 -8.96
N VAL A 193 2.81 -17.20 -9.13
CA VAL A 193 1.72 -16.23 -8.98
C VAL A 193 0.92 -16.19 -10.29
N ASN A 194 -0.40 -16.05 -10.16
CA ASN A 194 -1.28 -15.90 -11.32
C ASN A 194 -0.86 -14.68 -12.15
N GLU A 195 -0.71 -14.86 -13.47
CA GLU A 195 -0.28 -13.80 -14.39
C GLU A 195 -1.22 -12.59 -14.38
N LYS A 196 -2.50 -12.78 -14.04
CA LYS A 196 -3.46 -11.67 -13.82
C LYS A 196 -2.96 -10.66 -12.77
N LEU A 197 -2.09 -11.07 -11.84
CA LEU A 197 -1.53 -10.22 -10.79
C LEU A 197 -0.19 -9.56 -11.18
N TYR A 198 0.35 -9.83 -12.38
CA TYR A 198 1.66 -9.31 -12.77
C TYR A 198 1.71 -7.79 -12.89
N LYS A 199 0.60 -7.14 -13.25
CA LYS A 199 0.55 -5.66 -13.30
C LYS A 199 0.69 -5.05 -11.90
N ALA A 200 -0.06 -5.57 -10.92
CA ALA A 200 0.05 -5.16 -9.51
C ALA A 200 1.44 -5.48 -8.93
N ALA A 201 1.99 -6.65 -9.25
CA ALA A 201 3.35 -7.02 -8.90
C ALA A 201 4.39 -6.04 -9.48
N GLY A 202 4.21 -5.62 -10.74
CA GLY A 202 5.06 -4.65 -11.43
C GLY A 202 5.08 -3.29 -10.72
N ARG A 203 3.93 -2.81 -10.26
CA ARG A 203 3.85 -1.58 -9.44
C ARG A 203 4.66 -1.68 -8.15
N SER A 204 4.58 -2.81 -7.46
CA SER A 204 5.38 -3.06 -6.25
C SER A 204 6.87 -3.20 -6.54
N VAL A 205 7.26 -3.82 -7.66
CA VAL A 205 8.67 -3.88 -8.10
C VAL A 205 9.19 -2.47 -8.42
N LEU A 206 8.39 -1.65 -9.11
CA LEU A 206 8.73 -0.25 -9.37
C LEU A 206 8.96 0.52 -8.07
N ALA A 207 8.09 0.36 -7.07
CA ALA A 207 8.27 1.01 -5.76
C ALA A 207 9.60 0.60 -5.08
N HIS A 208 10.00 -0.67 -5.17
CA HIS A 208 11.31 -1.11 -4.71
C HIS A 208 12.46 -0.46 -5.50
N LEU A 209 12.35 -0.38 -6.83
CA LEU A 209 13.37 0.23 -7.68
C LEU A 209 13.55 1.72 -7.37
N ILE A 210 12.47 2.48 -7.17
CA ILE A 210 12.54 3.88 -6.76
C ILE A 210 13.32 4.02 -5.46
N LYS A 211 12.97 3.23 -4.44
CA LYS A 211 13.71 3.24 -3.18
C LYS A 211 15.18 2.86 -3.35
N LEU A 212 15.50 1.86 -4.18
CA LEU A 212 16.87 1.43 -4.47
C LEU A 212 17.67 2.49 -5.24
N VAL A 213 17.01 3.29 -6.06
CA VAL A 213 17.60 4.46 -6.72
C VAL A 213 17.93 5.54 -5.68
N ASP A 214 17.00 5.83 -4.77
CA ASP A 214 17.22 6.78 -3.67
C ASP A 214 18.35 6.33 -2.73
N ASP A 215 18.46 5.02 -2.49
CA ASP A 215 19.56 4.41 -1.73
C ASP A 215 20.90 4.41 -2.50
N GLY A 216 20.90 4.82 -3.77
CA GLY A 216 22.10 4.88 -4.62
C GLY A 216 22.63 3.52 -5.05
N LEU A 217 21.81 2.47 -5.06
CA LEU A 217 22.19 1.11 -5.43
C LEU A 217 21.85 0.76 -6.88
N VAL A 218 20.87 1.46 -7.45
CA VAL A 218 20.37 1.27 -8.81
C VAL A 218 20.31 2.65 -9.47
N GLU A 219 20.45 2.69 -10.78
CA GLU A 219 20.13 3.85 -11.60
C GLU A 219 19.23 3.44 -12.77
N PHE A 220 18.57 4.41 -13.39
CA PHE A 220 17.61 4.18 -14.48
C PHE A 220 17.94 5.06 -15.68
N GLU A 221 17.53 4.61 -16.87
CA GLU A 221 17.74 5.34 -18.12
C GLU A 221 16.47 6.10 -18.52
N GLY A 222 16.52 7.43 -18.49
CA GLY A 222 15.41 8.28 -18.93
C GLY A 222 15.17 9.47 -18.01
N VAL A 223 13.94 10.00 -18.07
CA VAL A 223 13.53 11.20 -17.32
C VAL A 223 12.96 10.84 -15.95
N GLN A 224 12.29 9.68 -15.83
CA GLN A 224 11.71 9.19 -14.58
C GLN A 224 11.76 7.65 -14.49
N PRO A 225 11.71 7.08 -13.28
CA PRO A 225 11.48 5.65 -13.10
C PRO A 225 10.05 5.28 -13.53
N GLY A 226 9.92 4.13 -14.18
CA GLY A 226 8.66 3.57 -14.67
C GLY A 226 8.79 2.07 -14.90
N VAL A 227 7.68 1.39 -15.20
CA VAL A 227 7.70 -0.07 -15.45
C VAL A 227 8.39 -0.43 -16.77
N THR A 228 8.40 0.48 -17.74
CA THR A 228 9.07 0.32 -19.04
C THR A 228 10.47 0.95 -19.07
N THR A 229 10.91 1.60 -17.99
CA THR A 229 12.23 2.21 -17.86
C THR A 229 13.30 1.14 -17.68
N PRO A 230 14.43 1.19 -18.40
CA PRO A 230 15.58 0.32 -18.13
C PRO A 230 16.30 0.69 -16.83
N TYR A 231 16.66 -0.29 -16.02
CA TYR A 231 17.42 -0.15 -14.78
C TYR A 231 18.76 -0.90 -14.85
N ARG A 232 19.78 -0.36 -14.19
CA ARG A 232 21.11 -0.98 -14.08
C ARG A 232 21.75 -0.71 -12.70
N PRO A 233 22.72 -1.53 -12.27
CA PRO A 233 23.46 -1.26 -11.04
C PRO A 233 24.22 0.06 -11.12
N ARG A 234 24.34 0.73 -9.98
CA ARG A 234 25.24 1.89 -9.82
C ARG A 234 26.63 1.47 -9.35
#